data_AF-A0A7V5PBD5-F1
#
_entry.id   AF-A0A7V5PBD5-F1
#
_cell.length_a   1.000
_cell.length_b   1.000
_cell.length_c   1.000
_cell.angle_alpha   90.00
_cell.angle_beta   90.00
_cell.angle_gamma   90.00
#
_symmetry.space_group_name_H-M   'P 1'
#
loop_
_entity.id
_entity.type
_entity.pdbx_description
1 polymer ?
#
loop_
_entity_poly.entity_id
_entity_poly.type
_entity_poly.pdbx_seq_one_letter_code
_entity_poly.pdbx_strand_id
1 'polypeptide(L)'
;MNLISAMIPKNSSSSDTGLFLLLLLFFFPAVLAAQDSIRFPEIKSYNLHFDYPVYHPGNLWDYIDGAADNYLNYHFEELHIAEYYKGNKKVFFKVEIYRHESPLYAFGIYSSERSPDYHFINLGVQGFREESLIYFLKGPYYVKIITLQEGKRAERDIEVLAHKVETILAGTTRFPPELELFPENNKIANSERFIASDFLGHEFFDSVFTAQYKSGDVRFSMFFTRRSSTDGTKKILEAFYKNATGQVPRPLKEGDHIIKDGYNGNIYLIWQGDVIFGFRNLEDQSLMRHIAEEVLRKL
;
A
#
# COMPACT_ATOMS: atom_id res chain seq x y z
N MET A 1 43.57 29.53 -78.27
CA MET A 1 44.79 29.81 -77.48
C MET A 1 44.37 30.73 -76.34
N ASN A 2 44.55 30.28 -75.09
CA ASN A 2 44.52 31.01 -73.80
C ASN A 2 43.20 31.72 -73.40
N LEU A 3 42.49 31.21 -72.38
CA LEU A 3 42.66 31.36 -70.91
C LEU A 3 41.87 32.57 -70.39
N ILE A 4 40.98 32.35 -69.41
CA ILE A 4 40.99 32.89 -68.03
C ILE A 4 39.60 32.70 -67.37
N SER A 5 39.65 32.43 -66.06
CA SER A 5 38.61 31.96 -65.14
C SER A 5 38.01 33.08 -64.25
N ALA A 6 36.91 32.72 -63.55
CA ALA A 6 36.22 33.34 -62.40
C ALA A 6 35.19 34.46 -62.72
N MET A 7 33.99 34.58 -62.10
CA MET A 7 33.41 34.05 -60.84
C MET A 7 31.86 34.31 -60.82
N ILE A 8 31.02 33.35 -60.35
CA ILE A 8 29.81 33.42 -59.43
C ILE A 8 28.71 34.54 -59.62
N PRO A 9 27.37 34.43 -59.28
CA PRO A 9 26.58 33.40 -58.53
C PRO A 9 25.14 33.02 -59.06
N LYS A 10 24.51 32.08 -58.32
CA LYS A 10 23.18 32.13 -57.64
C LYS A 10 22.05 31.17 -58.08
N ASN A 11 21.75 30.23 -57.16
CA ASN A 11 20.47 29.63 -56.73
C ASN A 11 19.19 29.87 -57.57
N SER A 12 18.40 28.82 -57.80
CA SER A 12 17.43 28.30 -56.81
C SER A 12 16.67 27.06 -57.28
N SER A 13 16.48 26.16 -56.31
CA SER A 13 15.80 24.86 -56.28
C SER A 13 14.40 24.73 -56.91
N SER A 14 14.16 23.58 -57.55
CA SER A 14 12.91 22.83 -57.47
C SER A 14 13.14 21.38 -57.90
N SER A 15 13.01 20.41 -56.98
CA SER A 15 12.80 19.00 -57.34
C SER A 15 12.15 18.23 -56.18
N ASP A 16 10.84 18.03 -56.32
CA ASP A 16 10.14 16.75 -56.27
C ASP A 16 10.43 15.77 -55.13
N THR A 17 9.51 15.82 -54.17
CA THR A 17 8.75 14.69 -53.62
C THR A 17 9.29 13.27 -53.83
N GLY A 18 9.87 12.72 -52.76
CA GLY A 18 9.97 11.29 -52.49
C GLY A 18 9.84 11.06 -50.99
N LEU A 19 8.60 10.84 -50.53
CA LEU A 19 8.27 10.62 -49.11
C LEU A 19 8.66 9.18 -48.73
N PHE A 20 9.85 8.97 -48.17
CA PHE A 20 10.25 7.72 -47.52
C PHE A 20 9.78 7.75 -46.06
N LEU A 21 8.65 7.11 -45.77
CA LEU A 21 8.15 6.92 -44.40
C LEU A 21 8.92 5.74 -43.77
N LEU A 22 9.96 6.02 -42.99
CA LEU A 22 10.73 5.02 -42.27
C LEU A 22 9.98 4.66 -40.97
N LEU A 23 9.22 3.57 -41.01
CA LEU A 23 8.49 3.03 -39.86
C LEU A 23 9.51 2.33 -38.93
N LEU A 24 10.03 3.07 -37.95
CA LEU A 24 10.83 2.51 -36.85
C LEU A 24 9.93 1.68 -35.93
N LEU A 25 9.83 0.38 -36.24
CA LEU A 25 9.30 -0.62 -35.31
C LEU A 25 10.29 -0.75 -34.14
N PHE A 26 10.06 0.00 -33.07
CA PHE A 26 10.65 -0.31 -31.77
C PHE A 26 10.07 -1.65 -31.32
N PHE A 27 10.78 -2.73 -31.60
CA PHE A 27 10.65 -3.98 -30.86
C PHE A 27 11.10 -3.67 -29.42
N PHE A 28 10.19 -3.21 -28.59
CA PHE A 28 10.34 -3.39 -27.15
C PHE A 28 10.39 -4.91 -26.93
N PRO A 29 11.50 -5.48 -26.42
CA PRO A 29 11.42 -6.83 -25.91
C PRO A 29 10.41 -6.74 -24.77
N ALA A 30 9.24 -7.36 -24.98
CA ALA A 30 8.37 -7.70 -23.87
C ALA A 30 9.24 -8.58 -22.97
N VAL A 31 9.75 -8.00 -21.89
CA VAL A 31 10.27 -8.77 -20.78
C VAL A 31 9.05 -9.52 -20.28
N LEU A 32 8.89 -10.76 -20.75
CA LEU A 32 8.11 -11.75 -20.06
C LEU A 32 8.71 -11.81 -18.67
N ALA A 33 8.10 -11.09 -17.73
CA ALA A 33 8.34 -11.31 -16.32
C ALA A 33 8.12 -12.82 -16.15
N ALA A 34 9.20 -13.53 -15.81
CA ALA A 34 9.06 -14.92 -15.41
C ALA A 34 7.99 -14.92 -14.32
N GLN A 35 6.91 -15.65 -14.55
CA GLN A 35 5.92 -15.85 -13.51
C GLN A 35 6.64 -16.64 -12.41
N ASP A 36 7.09 -15.93 -11.39
CA ASP A 36 7.70 -16.50 -10.19
C ASP A 36 6.62 -17.36 -9.53
N SER A 37 6.49 -18.61 -9.96
CA SER A 37 5.52 -19.52 -9.38
C SER A 37 5.94 -19.80 -7.94
N ILE A 38 5.07 -19.43 -7.00
CA ILE A 38 5.31 -19.64 -5.58
C ILE A 38 5.40 -21.15 -5.33
N ARG A 39 6.55 -21.61 -4.84
CA ARG A 39 6.77 -23.03 -4.50
C ARG A 39 6.44 -23.26 -3.03
N PHE A 40 5.22 -23.68 -2.75
CA PHE A 40 4.78 -23.99 -1.39
C PHE A 40 5.68 -25.04 -0.72
N PRO A 41 6.03 -24.87 0.56
CA PRO A 41 6.98 -25.75 1.22
C PRO A 41 6.36 -27.09 1.59
N GLU A 42 7.08 -28.19 1.39
CA GLU A 42 6.67 -29.48 1.93
C GLU A 42 6.83 -29.54 3.46
N ILE A 43 5.89 -30.24 4.12
CA ILE A 43 5.93 -30.52 5.56
C ILE A 43 5.76 -32.01 5.80
N LYS A 44 6.64 -32.56 6.65
CA LYS A 44 6.58 -33.96 7.06
C LYS A 44 5.20 -34.31 7.60
N SER A 45 4.65 -35.45 7.15
CA SER A 45 3.33 -35.96 7.54
C SER A 45 2.12 -35.22 6.97
N TYR A 46 2.34 -34.28 6.04
CA TYR A 46 1.28 -33.61 5.30
C TYR A 46 1.45 -33.84 3.80
N ASN A 47 0.35 -34.15 3.12
CA ASN A 47 0.29 -34.16 1.66
C ASN A 47 -0.06 -32.76 1.19
N LEU A 48 0.79 -32.15 0.37
CA LEU A 48 0.61 -30.82 -0.19
C LEU A 48 -0.25 -30.91 -1.46
N HIS A 49 -1.30 -30.09 -1.54
CA HIS A 49 -2.13 -29.89 -2.71
C HIS A 49 -2.13 -28.41 -3.07
N PHE A 50 -1.70 -28.07 -4.29
CA PHE A 50 -1.53 -26.69 -4.75
C PHE A 50 -1.98 -26.52 -6.21
N ASP A 51 -2.76 -27.47 -6.72
CA ASP A 51 -3.38 -27.42 -8.05
C ASP A 51 -4.65 -26.56 -8.01
N TYR A 52 -4.49 -25.34 -7.49
CA TYR A 52 -5.52 -24.31 -7.48
C TYR A 52 -5.30 -23.37 -8.66
N PRO A 53 -6.38 -22.83 -9.26
CA PRO A 53 -6.22 -21.70 -10.17
C PRO A 53 -5.55 -20.54 -9.42
N VAL A 54 -4.60 -19.87 -10.07
CA VAL A 54 -4.10 -18.58 -9.58
C VAL A 54 -5.21 -17.55 -9.83
N TYR A 55 -5.63 -16.88 -8.77
CA TYR A 55 -6.59 -15.79 -8.89
C TYR A 55 -5.86 -14.49 -9.18
N HIS A 56 -6.47 -13.66 -10.02
CA HIS A 56 -6.02 -12.37 -10.52
C HIS A 56 -7.14 -11.34 -10.32
N PRO A 57 -6.90 -10.03 -10.54
CA PRO A 57 -7.91 -9.00 -10.28
C PRO A 57 -9.27 -9.27 -10.93
N GLY A 58 -9.28 -9.87 -12.12
CA GLY A 58 -10.51 -10.15 -12.86
C GLY A 58 -11.36 -11.32 -12.33
N ASN A 59 -10.83 -12.17 -11.45
CA ASN A 59 -11.55 -13.35 -10.95
C ASN A 59 -11.43 -13.56 -9.43
N LEU A 60 -10.82 -12.63 -8.69
CA LEU A 60 -10.72 -12.73 -7.23
C LEU A 60 -12.08 -12.84 -6.53
N TRP A 61 -13.11 -12.24 -7.13
CA TRP A 61 -14.52 -12.32 -6.71
C TRP A 61 -15.05 -13.75 -6.65
N ASP A 62 -14.60 -14.63 -7.53
CA ASP A 62 -15.00 -16.04 -7.54
C ASP A 62 -14.52 -16.76 -6.26
N TYR A 63 -13.55 -16.18 -5.55
CA TYR A 63 -12.93 -16.74 -4.36
C TYR A 63 -13.38 -16.07 -3.06
N ILE A 64 -13.33 -14.74 -3.00
CA ILE A 64 -13.64 -13.94 -1.80
C ILE A 64 -14.70 -12.89 -2.09
N ASP A 65 -15.87 -13.34 -2.55
CA ASP A 65 -17.01 -12.47 -2.80
C ASP A 65 -17.33 -11.59 -1.58
N GLY A 66 -17.59 -10.31 -1.83
CA GLY A 66 -17.80 -9.27 -0.83
C GLY A 66 -16.52 -8.70 -0.17
N ALA A 67 -15.38 -9.39 -0.26
CA ALA A 67 -14.10 -8.89 0.28
C ALA A 67 -13.10 -8.49 -0.81
N ALA A 68 -13.26 -8.94 -2.05
CA ALA A 68 -12.30 -8.68 -3.12
C ALA A 68 -12.07 -7.19 -3.40
N ASP A 69 -13.09 -6.32 -3.33
CA ASP A 69 -12.96 -4.86 -3.51
C ASP A 69 -11.87 -4.28 -2.61
N ASN A 70 -11.82 -4.73 -1.35
CA ASN A 70 -10.81 -4.25 -0.41
C ASN A 70 -9.40 -4.61 -0.90
N TYR A 71 -9.19 -5.85 -1.37
CA TYR A 71 -7.89 -6.28 -1.90
C TYR A 71 -7.53 -5.54 -3.20
N LEU A 72 -8.52 -5.31 -4.07
CA LEU A 72 -8.34 -4.56 -5.32
C LEU A 72 -7.97 -3.09 -5.07
N ASN A 73 -8.56 -2.46 -4.06
CA ASN A 73 -8.19 -1.10 -3.63
C ASN A 73 -6.73 -1.01 -3.13
N TYR A 74 -6.17 -2.13 -2.69
CA TYR A 74 -4.73 -2.25 -2.39
C TYR A 74 -3.95 -2.87 -3.55
N HIS A 75 -4.35 -2.67 -4.81
CA HIS A 75 -3.55 -3.07 -5.97
C HIS A 75 -3.11 -4.54 -5.94
N PHE A 76 -4.06 -5.42 -5.63
CA PHE A 76 -3.87 -6.87 -5.70
C PHE A 76 -3.41 -7.31 -7.10
N GLU A 77 -2.45 -8.24 -7.17
CA GLU A 77 -1.90 -8.77 -8.43
C GLU A 77 -2.28 -10.25 -8.63
N GLU A 78 -2.07 -11.07 -7.61
CA GLU A 78 -2.33 -12.50 -7.67
C GLU A 78 -2.48 -13.15 -6.30
N LEU A 79 -3.23 -14.26 -6.24
CA LEU A 79 -3.40 -15.10 -5.07
C LEU A 79 -3.04 -16.54 -5.43
N HIS A 80 -2.09 -17.09 -4.68
CA HIS A 80 -1.72 -18.51 -4.72
C HIS A 80 -2.28 -19.22 -3.50
N ILE A 81 -2.81 -20.42 -3.70
CA ILE A 81 -3.44 -21.22 -2.64
C ILE A 81 -2.80 -22.60 -2.55
N ALA A 82 -2.56 -23.06 -1.33
CA ALA A 82 -2.22 -24.45 -1.06
C ALA A 82 -2.98 -25.00 0.14
N GLU A 83 -3.29 -26.28 0.07
CA GLU A 83 -3.89 -27.04 1.16
C GLU A 83 -2.97 -28.19 1.57
N TYR A 84 -2.90 -28.43 2.88
CA TYR A 84 -2.08 -29.47 3.49
C TYR A 84 -2.99 -30.48 4.15
N TYR A 85 -2.93 -31.72 3.71
CA TYR A 85 -3.78 -32.81 4.16
C TYR A 85 -3.02 -33.76 5.08
N LYS A 86 -3.67 -34.21 6.15
CA LYS A 86 -3.13 -35.27 7.01
C LYS A 86 -3.82 -36.58 6.69
N GLY A 87 -3.18 -37.43 5.89
CA GLY A 87 -3.83 -38.60 5.31
C GLY A 87 -4.85 -38.20 4.24
N ASN A 88 -5.94 -38.97 4.09
CA ASN A 88 -6.83 -38.87 2.92
C ASN A 88 -8.19 -38.21 3.21
N LYS A 89 -8.39 -37.56 4.37
CA LYS A 89 -9.75 -37.27 4.86
C LYS A 89 -10.14 -35.80 4.98
N LYS A 90 -9.24 -34.88 5.39
CA LYS A 90 -9.59 -33.45 5.58
C LYS A 90 -8.38 -32.54 5.40
N VAL A 91 -8.64 -31.34 4.88
CA VAL A 91 -7.70 -30.20 4.88
C VAL A 91 -7.33 -29.90 6.33
N PHE A 92 -6.03 -29.91 6.59
CA PHE A 92 -5.49 -29.57 7.90
C PHE A 92 -5.10 -28.10 7.94
N PHE A 93 -4.30 -27.66 6.96
CA PHE A 93 -3.95 -26.25 6.77
C PHE A 93 -4.36 -25.76 5.40
N LYS A 94 -4.72 -24.48 5.33
CA LYS A 94 -4.86 -23.74 4.08
C LYS A 94 -3.97 -22.51 4.15
N VAL A 95 -3.18 -22.31 3.10
CA VAL A 95 -2.27 -21.19 2.92
C VAL A 95 -2.75 -20.38 1.74
N GLU A 96 -2.93 -19.09 1.96
CA GLU A 96 -3.26 -18.09 0.94
C GLU A 96 -2.12 -17.07 0.92
N ILE A 97 -1.51 -16.85 -0.24
CA ILE A 97 -0.46 -15.86 -0.43
C ILE A 97 -0.96 -14.82 -1.43
N TYR A 98 -1.36 -13.66 -0.92
CA TYR A 98 -1.79 -12.52 -1.69
C TYR A 98 -0.57 -11.67 -2.04
N ARG A 99 -0.34 -11.41 -3.32
CA ARG A 99 0.67 -10.48 -3.80
C ARG A 99 0.01 -9.17 -4.21
N HIS A 100 0.61 -8.07 -3.78
CA HIS A 100 0.21 -6.71 -4.15
C HIS A 100 1.33 -6.03 -4.94
N GLU A 101 0.99 -4.96 -5.67
CA GLU A 101 1.93 -4.19 -6.51
C GLU A 101 3.17 -3.72 -5.72
N SER A 102 3.01 -3.42 -4.42
CA SER A 102 4.11 -2.96 -3.57
C SER A 102 4.01 -3.46 -2.12
N PRO A 103 5.14 -3.46 -1.37
CA PRO A 103 5.12 -3.73 0.07
C PRO A 103 4.21 -2.78 0.86
N LEU A 104 4.03 -1.54 0.39
CA LEU A 104 3.15 -0.57 1.05
C LEU A 104 1.68 -0.98 0.92
N TYR A 105 1.26 -1.46 -0.24
CA TYR A 105 -0.10 -1.94 -0.43
C TYR A 105 -0.38 -3.24 0.33
N ALA A 106 0.59 -4.16 0.38
CA ALA A 106 0.49 -5.34 1.24
C ALA A 106 0.41 -4.96 2.73
N PHE A 107 1.15 -3.93 3.16
CA PHE A 107 1.01 -3.36 4.50
C PHE A 107 -0.39 -2.77 4.72
N GLY A 108 -0.97 -2.10 3.72
CA GLY A 108 -2.32 -1.57 3.75
C GLY A 108 -3.36 -2.62 4.13
N ILE A 109 -3.44 -3.72 3.37
CA ILE A 109 -4.39 -4.80 3.67
C ILE A 109 -4.10 -5.45 5.04
N TYR A 110 -2.83 -5.76 5.33
CA TYR A 110 -2.41 -6.34 6.62
C TYR A 110 -2.84 -5.44 7.80
N SER A 111 -2.64 -4.14 7.66
CA SER A 111 -2.98 -3.15 8.68
C SER A 111 -4.49 -2.96 8.86
N SER A 112 -5.28 -3.21 7.82
CA SER A 112 -6.73 -3.17 7.86
C SER A 112 -7.35 -4.36 8.62
N GLU A 113 -6.73 -5.54 8.51
CA GLU A 113 -7.21 -6.79 9.10
C GLU A 113 -6.67 -7.09 10.51
N ARG A 114 -5.73 -6.27 11.02
CA ARG A 114 -5.16 -6.42 12.38
C ARG A 114 -5.79 -5.48 13.39
N SER A 115 -5.77 -5.89 14.66
CA SER A 115 -6.16 -5.08 15.81
C SER A 115 -4.99 -4.90 16.79
N PRO A 116 -4.87 -3.76 17.50
CA PRO A 116 -3.79 -3.52 18.47
C PRO A 116 -3.68 -4.54 19.61
N ASP A 117 -4.74 -5.27 19.92
CA ASP A 117 -4.85 -6.25 21.00
C ASP A 117 -4.55 -7.70 20.58
N TYR A 118 -4.22 -7.94 19.31
CA TYR A 118 -3.85 -9.26 18.83
C TYR A 118 -2.49 -9.75 19.37
N HIS A 119 -2.28 -11.05 19.30
CA HIS A 119 -1.00 -11.68 19.70
C HIS A 119 0.02 -11.58 18.55
N PHE A 120 0.82 -10.52 18.56
CA PHE A 120 1.85 -10.30 17.55
C PHE A 120 3.05 -11.23 17.71
N ILE A 121 3.61 -11.66 16.58
CA ILE A 121 4.80 -12.53 16.48
C ILE A 121 5.81 -11.95 15.49
N ASN A 122 7.08 -12.30 15.68
CA ASN A 122 8.15 -11.93 14.77
C ASN A 122 8.18 -12.89 13.57
N LEU A 123 7.44 -12.53 12.51
CA LEU A 123 7.36 -13.29 11.27
C LEU A 123 7.25 -12.30 10.09
N GLY A 124 8.22 -12.34 9.17
CA GLY A 124 8.32 -11.37 8.10
C GLY A 124 8.59 -9.94 8.60
N VAL A 125 7.72 -8.99 8.24
CA VAL A 125 7.67 -7.64 8.82
C VAL A 125 6.99 -7.70 10.19
N GLN A 126 5.83 -8.34 10.24
CA GLN A 126 5.06 -8.62 11.45
C GLN A 126 4.04 -9.71 11.13
N GLY A 127 3.77 -10.58 12.10
CA GLY A 127 2.63 -11.48 12.07
C GLY A 127 1.77 -11.34 13.31
N PHE A 128 0.56 -11.87 13.26
CA PHE A 128 -0.23 -12.13 14.45
C PHE A 128 -0.80 -13.55 14.39
N ARG A 129 -1.08 -14.11 15.56
CA ARG A 129 -1.63 -15.46 15.72
C ARG A 129 -2.89 -15.42 16.56
N GLU A 130 -3.83 -16.27 16.20
CA GLU A 130 -4.94 -16.69 17.07
C GLU A 130 -4.95 -18.22 17.11
N GLU A 131 -5.89 -18.84 17.84
CA GLU A 131 -5.90 -20.30 18.05
C GLU A 131 -5.86 -21.11 16.74
N SER A 132 -6.49 -20.60 15.68
CA SER A 132 -6.66 -21.31 14.41
C SER A 132 -6.02 -20.63 13.20
N LEU A 133 -5.22 -19.56 13.39
CA LEU A 133 -4.63 -18.83 12.27
C LEU A 133 -3.29 -18.16 12.62
N ILE A 134 -2.48 -17.98 11.57
CA ILE A 134 -1.31 -17.10 11.58
C ILE A 134 -1.36 -16.27 10.30
N TYR A 135 -1.48 -14.95 10.45
CA TYR A 135 -1.43 -14.02 9.33
C TYR A 135 -0.16 -13.17 9.46
N PHE A 136 0.53 -12.94 8.35
CA PHE A 136 1.76 -12.14 8.38
C PHE A 136 2.01 -11.39 7.08
N LEU A 137 2.84 -10.36 7.20
CA LEU A 137 3.28 -9.50 6.11
C LEU A 137 4.77 -9.78 5.80
N LYS A 138 5.12 -9.92 4.53
CA LYS A 138 6.53 -10.01 4.07
C LYS A 138 6.64 -9.40 2.68
N GLY A 139 7.43 -8.34 2.52
CA GLY A 139 7.55 -7.69 1.22
C GLY A 139 6.18 -7.30 0.63
N PRO A 140 5.91 -7.60 -0.66
CA PRO A 140 4.61 -7.37 -1.29
C PRO A 140 3.57 -8.45 -0.96
N TYR A 141 3.85 -9.36 -0.02
CA TYR A 141 3.00 -10.50 0.29
C TYR A 141 2.25 -10.32 1.61
N TYR A 142 0.94 -10.46 1.55
CA TYR A 142 0.10 -10.71 2.71
C TYR A 142 -0.29 -12.20 2.73
N VAL A 143 0.07 -12.89 3.82
CA VAL A 143 -0.07 -14.34 3.92
C VAL A 143 -1.06 -14.69 5.00
N LYS A 144 -2.01 -15.56 4.67
CA LYS A 144 -2.99 -16.10 5.60
C LYS A 144 -2.83 -17.61 5.69
N ILE A 145 -2.57 -18.11 6.88
CA ILE A 145 -2.51 -19.54 7.16
C ILE A 145 -3.58 -19.85 8.19
N ILE A 146 -4.48 -20.76 7.86
CA ILE A 146 -5.54 -21.21 8.75
C ILE A 146 -5.44 -22.71 8.98
N THR A 147 -5.77 -23.15 10.19
CA THR A 147 -5.97 -24.56 10.54
C THR A 147 -7.45 -24.81 10.80
N LEU A 148 -7.96 -25.94 10.29
CA LEU A 148 -9.31 -26.43 10.60
C LEU A 148 -9.31 -27.41 11.78
N GLN A 149 -8.18 -27.54 12.46
CA GLN A 149 -7.94 -28.50 13.52
C GLN A 149 -7.52 -27.78 14.80
N GLU A 150 -7.98 -28.30 15.93
CA GLU A 150 -7.73 -27.73 17.26
C GLU A 150 -6.58 -28.44 17.98
N GLY A 151 -6.07 -27.75 19.01
CA GLY A 151 -5.15 -28.28 20.00
C GLY A 151 -3.67 -28.08 19.70
N LYS A 152 -2.85 -28.26 20.75
CA LYS A 152 -1.41 -27.95 20.79
C LYS A 152 -0.54 -28.54 19.68
N ARG A 153 -1.01 -29.59 19.00
CA ARG A 153 -0.29 -30.12 17.83
C ARG A 153 -0.56 -29.28 16.58
N ALA A 154 -1.82 -28.91 16.34
CA ALA A 154 -2.17 -28.03 15.23
C ALA A 154 -1.49 -26.66 15.39
N GLU A 155 -1.50 -26.10 16.60
CA GLU A 155 -0.80 -24.84 16.94
C GLU A 155 0.71 -24.88 16.63
N ARG A 156 1.40 -25.99 16.98
CA ARG A 156 2.83 -26.12 16.66
C ARG A 156 3.08 -26.33 15.16
N ASP A 157 2.26 -27.15 14.53
CA ASP A 157 2.43 -27.49 13.11
C ASP A 157 2.13 -26.26 12.21
N ILE A 158 1.18 -25.39 12.58
CA ILE A 158 0.90 -24.13 11.85
C ILE A 158 2.05 -23.13 11.99
N GLU A 159 2.68 -23.02 13.16
CA GLU A 159 3.88 -22.18 13.35
C GLU A 159 5.05 -22.64 12.47
N VAL A 160 5.29 -23.96 12.42
CA VAL A 160 6.32 -24.54 11.54
C VAL A 160 6.02 -24.25 10.07
N LEU A 161 4.76 -24.37 9.65
CA LEU A 161 4.33 -24.04 8.30
C LEU A 161 4.54 -22.55 8.00
N ALA A 162 4.14 -21.66 8.92
CA ALA A 162 4.28 -20.22 8.75
C ALA A 162 5.73 -19.79 8.55
N HIS A 163 6.67 -20.32 9.35
CA HIS A 163 8.10 -20.05 9.16
C HIS A 163 8.62 -20.58 7.82
N LYS A 164 8.20 -21.77 7.39
CA LYS A 164 8.60 -22.31 6.09
C LYS A 164 8.05 -21.46 4.93
N VAL A 165 6.82 -20.97 5.02
CA VAL A 165 6.24 -20.07 4.02
C VAL A 165 6.99 -18.73 4.01
N GLU A 166 7.34 -18.18 5.18
CA GLU A 166 8.12 -16.94 5.24
C GLU A 166 9.47 -17.06 4.53
N THR A 167 10.16 -18.20 4.66
CA THR A 167 11.49 -18.42 4.05
C THR A 167 11.49 -18.49 2.53
N ILE A 168 10.35 -18.84 1.89
CA ILE A 168 10.26 -18.90 0.42
C ILE A 168 9.90 -17.54 -0.19
N LEU A 169 9.46 -16.58 0.63
CA LEU A 169 9.02 -15.27 0.18
C LEU A 169 10.16 -14.26 0.23
N ALA A 170 10.43 -13.64 -0.91
CA ALA A 170 11.37 -12.54 -1.01
C ALA A 170 10.75 -11.22 -0.53
N GLY A 171 11.62 -10.26 -0.20
CA GLY A 171 11.21 -8.88 0.11
C GLY A 171 11.59 -8.41 1.52
N THR A 172 11.15 -7.20 1.84
CA THR A 172 11.51 -6.53 3.10
C THR A 172 10.90 -7.20 4.33
N THR A 173 11.61 -7.14 5.45
CA THR A 173 11.16 -7.46 6.82
C THR A 173 11.02 -6.21 7.69
N ARG A 174 11.03 -5.03 7.08
CA ARG A 174 10.84 -3.74 7.74
C ARG A 174 9.50 -3.15 7.36
N PHE A 175 8.89 -2.47 8.33
CA PHE A 175 7.72 -1.63 8.09
C PHE A 175 8.03 -0.50 7.10
N PRO A 176 7.00 0.10 6.48
CA PRO A 176 7.17 1.31 5.69
C PRO A 176 7.86 2.41 6.52
N PRO A 177 8.95 3.01 6.03
CA PRO A 177 9.69 4.05 6.77
C PRO A 177 8.84 5.28 7.07
N GLU A 178 7.77 5.53 6.31
CA GLU A 178 6.82 6.60 6.55
C GLU A 178 6.19 6.53 7.96
N LEU A 179 6.07 5.34 8.54
CA LEU A 179 5.53 5.17 9.89
C LEU A 179 6.38 5.86 10.96
N GLU A 180 7.67 6.11 10.70
CA GLU A 180 8.56 6.83 11.61
C GLU A 180 8.15 8.30 11.81
N LEU A 181 7.30 8.85 10.92
CA LEU A 181 6.77 10.20 11.09
C LEU A 181 5.85 10.30 12.31
N PHE A 182 5.14 9.23 12.68
CA PHE A 182 4.28 9.21 13.86
C PHE A 182 5.10 9.39 15.15
N PRO A 183 4.74 10.34 16.02
CA PRO A 183 5.31 10.43 17.37
C PRO A 183 5.02 9.17 18.19
N GLU A 184 6.00 8.71 18.97
CA GLU A 184 5.86 7.47 19.77
C GLU A 184 5.08 7.71 21.07
N ASN A 185 5.20 8.91 21.65
CA ASN A 185 4.50 9.26 22.88
C ASN A 185 2.99 9.15 22.70
N ASN A 186 2.33 8.43 23.61
CA ASN A 186 0.88 8.19 23.62
C ASN A 186 0.33 7.40 22.42
N LYS A 187 1.17 6.93 21.49
CA LYS A 187 0.74 6.09 20.37
C LYS A 187 0.30 4.74 20.90
N ILE A 188 -0.85 4.26 20.43
CA ILE A 188 -1.27 2.89 20.68
C ILE A 188 -0.42 2.00 19.79
N ALA A 189 0.41 1.15 20.41
CA ALA A 189 1.25 0.22 19.68
C ALA A 189 0.41 -0.60 18.70
N ASN A 190 0.94 -0.85 17.50
CA ASN A 190 0.27 -1.65 16.48
C ASN A 190 -1.07 -1.06 16.01
N SER A 191 -1.23 0.27 16.01
CA SER A 191 -2.43 0.93 15.49
C SER A 191 -2.23 1.63 14.14
N GLU A 192 -1.00 1.62 13.63
CA GLU A 192 -0.62 2.22 12.37
C GLU A 192 -1.30 1.54 11.18
N ARG A 193 -1.85 2.33 10.27
CA ARG A 193 -2.52 1.86 9.06
C ARG A 193 -2.08 2.66 7.85
N PHE A 194 -2.18 2.02 6.69
CA PHE A 194 -2.14 2.68 5.40
C PHE A 194 -3.49 2.49 4.71
N ILE A 195 -4.10 3.59 4.30
CA ILE A 195 -5.38 3.65 3.61
C ILE A 195 -5.08 4.10 2.18
N ALA A 196 -5.29 3.20 1.23
CA ALA A 196 -4.90 3.42 -0.16
C ALA A 196 -5.77 4.49 -0.85
N SER A 197 -7.09 4.49 -0.61
CA SER A 197 -8.05 5.41 -1.22
C SER A 197 -9.12 5.88 -0.22
N ASP A 198 -9.86 6.92 -0.59
CA ASP A 198 -11.12 7.32 0.03
C ASP A 198 -11.05 7.64 1.53
N PHE A 199 -9.93 8.18 2.02
CA PHE A 199 -9.84 8.56 3.42
C PHE A 199 -10.87 9.65 3.73
N LEU A 200 -11.65 9.44 4.79
CA LEU A 200 -12.79 10.29 5.18
C LEU A 200 -13.92 10.34 4.14
N GLY A 201 -13.97 9.40 3.19
CA GLY A 201 -14.97 9.36 2.13
C GLY A 201 -14.65 10.29 0.94
N HIS A 202 -13.39 10.72 0.83
CA HIS A 202 -12.93 11.65 -0.21
C HIS A 202 -11.94 10.96 -1.15
N GLU A 203 -12.32 10.74 -2.42
CA GLU A 203 -11.46 10.10 -3.44
C GLU A 203 -10.12 10.83 -3.65
N PHE A 204 -10.14 12.18 -3.54
CA PHE A 204 -8.92 12.99 -3.65
C PHE A 204 -7.98 12.85 -2.45
N PHE A 205 -8.44 12.21 -1.37
CA PHE A 205 -7.67 12.01 -0.14
C PHE A 205 -7.22 10.55 -0.02
N ASP A 206 -6.42 10.13 -0.98
CA ASP A 206 -5.80 8.82 -1.04
C ASP A 206 -4.41 8.79 -0.35
N SER A 207 -3.81 7.60 -0.27
CA SER A 207 -2.45 7.38 0.23
C SER A 207 -2.21 7.99 1.61
N VAL A 208 -3.05 7.61 2.57
CA VAL A 208 -3.05 8.17 3.93
C VAL A 208 -2.51 7.15 4.92
N PHE A 209 -1.50 7.55 5.69
CA PHE A 209 -1.09 6.84 6.88
C PHE A 209 -1.88 7.36 8.08
N THR A 210 -2.27 6.48 8.99
CA THR A 210 -2.90 6.88 10.26
C THR A 210 -2.45 6.04 11.44
N ALA A 211 -2.42 6.60 12.64
CA ALA A 211 -2.16 5.87 13.89
C ALA A 211 -3.11 6.36 14.98
N GLN A 212 -3.45 5.48 15.92
CA GLN A 212 -4.28 5.81 17.07
C GLN A 212 -3.44 6.20 18.27
N TYR A 213 -3.94 7.13 19.06
CA TYR A 213 -3.30 7.65 20.26
C TYR A 213 -4.28 7.65 21.43
N LYS A 214 -3.73 7.59 22.65
CA LYS A 214 -4.48 7.74 23.90
C LYS A 214 -3.71 8.64 24.87
N SER A 215 -4.32 9.76 25.26
CA SER A 215 -3.79 10.66 26.29
C SER A 215 -4.85 10.83 27.38
N GLY A 216 -4.57 10.32 28.58
CA GLY A 216 -5.59 10.19 29.62
C GLY A 216 -6.77 9.34 29.13
N ASP A 217 -7.99 9.90 29.18
CA ASP A 217 -9.21 9.27 28.68
C ASP A 217 -9.52 9.61 27.21
N VAL A 218 -8.76 10.52 26.59
CA VAL A 218 -8.99 10.96 25.21
C VAL A 218 -8.31 9.99 24.25
N ARG A 219 -9.10 9.46 23.30
CA ARG A 219 -8.61 8.70 22.15
C ARG A 219 -8.78 9.53 20.88
N PHE A 220 -7.71 9.62 20.11
CA PHE A 220 -7.68 10.37 18.86
C PHE A 220 -6.85 9.62 17.82
N SER A 221 -6.90 10.05 16.57
CA SER A 221 -5.97 9.58 15.54
C SER A 221 -5.21 10.73 14.93
N MET A 222 -3.95 10.48 14.63
CA MET A 222 -3.15 11.30 13.72
C MET A 222 -3.21 10.64 12.34
N PHE A 223 -3.19 11.45 11.29
CA PHE A 223 -3.06 10.98 9.92
C PHE A 223 -2.13 11.88 9.13
N PHE A 224 -1.55 11.37 8.05
CA PHE A 224 -0.81 12.18 7.08
C PHE A 224 -0.82 11.55 5.69
N THR A 225 -0.62 12.38 4.68
CA THR A 225 -0.30 11.97 3.31
C THR A 225 0.91 12.77 2.84
N ARG A 226 1.75 12.13 2.01
CA ARG A 226 2.88 12.77 1.34
C ARG A 226 2.66 12.67 -0.17
N ARG A 227 2.98 13.73 -0.90
CA ARG A 227 2.94 13.75 -2.37
C ARG A 227 4.32 13.98 -2.95
N SER A 228 4.46 13.78 -4.25
CA SER A 228 5.74 14.00 -4.94
C SER A 228 6.13 15.49 -5.05
N SER A 229 5.24 16.41 -4.67
CA SER A 229 5.49 17.85 -4.70
C SER A 229 4.54 18.63 -3.80
N THR A 230 4.95 19.85 -3.43
CA THR A 230 4.12 20.86 -2.75
C THR A 230 2.85 21.24 -3.54
N ASP A 231 2.90 21.21 -4.88
CA ASP A 231 1.69 21.43 -5.70
C ASP A 231 0.69 20.28 -5.57
N GLY A 232 1.19 19.05 -5.43
CA GLY A 232 0.36 17.86 -5.19
C GLY A 232 -0.40 17.95 -3.87
N THR A 233 0.26 18.32 -2.77
CA THR A 233 -0.41 18.54 -1.47
C THR A 233 -1.37 19.72 -1.52
N LYS A 234 -0.97 20.83 -2.15
CA LYS A 234 -1.85 21.98 -2.36
C LYS A 234 -3.18 21.58 -3.01
N LYS A 235 -3.15 20.75 -4.06
CA LYS A 235 -4.35 20.26 -4.75
C LYS A 235 -5.30 19.47 -3.84
N ILE A 236 -4.78 18.66 -2.93
CA ILE A 236 -5.60 17.94 -1.94
C ILE A 236 -6.32 18.94 -1.05
N LEU A 237 -5.59 19.94 -0.54
CA LEU A 237 -6.17 20.95 0.34
C LEU A 237 -7.20 21.83 -0.39
N GLU A 238 -6.95 22.20 -1.65
CA GLU A 238 -7.91 22.89 -2.51
C GLU A 238 -9.18 22.05 -2.72
N ALA A 239 -9.03 20.75 -3.00
CA ALA A 239 -10.15 19.82 -3.14
C ALA A 239 -10.93 19.67 -1.83
N PHE A 240 -10.25 19.63 -0.69
CA PHE A 240 -10.87 19.55 0.63
C PHE A 240 -11.73 20.79 0.92
N TYR A 241 -11.17 22.00 0.72
CA TYR A 241 -11.92 23.25 0.87
C TYR A 241 -13.11 23.34 -0.08
N LYS A 242 -12.91 22.98 -1.35
CA LYS A 242 -13.96 23.00 -2.37
C LYS A 242 -15.11 22.04 -2.02
N ASN A 243 -14.81 20.81 -1.58
CA ASN A 243 -15.84 19.83 -1.20
C ASN A 243 -16.58 20.25 0.08
N ALA A 244 -15.86 20.72 1.10
CA ALA A 244 -16.46 21.07 2.38
C ALA A 244 -17.23 22.40 2.37
N THR A 245 -16.79 23.39 1.59
CA THR A 245 -17.30 24.78 1.68
C THR A 245 -17.75 25.38 0.35
N GLY A 246 -17.49 24.72 -0.78
CA GLY A 246 -17.75 25.26 -2.11
C GLY A 246 -16.75 26.35 -2.56
N GLN A 247 -15.82 26.77 -1.70
CA GLN A 247 -14.86 27.84 -1.97
C GLN A 247 -13.46 27.44 -1.52
N VAL A 248 -12.44 28.08 -2.11
CA VAL A 248 -11.02 27.88 -1.75
C VAL A 248 -10.46 29.22 -1.29
N PRO A 249 -9.79 29.31 -0.12
CA PRO A 249 -9.12 30.51 0.33
C PRO A 249 -8.10 31.02 -0.68
N ARG A 250 -8.03 32.34 -0.88
CA ARG A 250 -7.04 32.98 -1.76
C ARG A 250 -6.36 34.14 -1.03
N PRO A 251 -5.03 34.09 -0.79
CA PRO A 251 -4.13 32.99 -1.13
C PRO A 251 -4.30 31.77 -0.21
N LEU A 252 -4.16 30.57 -0.77
CA LEU A 252 -3.94 29.35 0.01
C LEU A 252 -2.44 29.23 0.29
N LYS A 253 -2.07 29.06 1.56
CA LYS A 253 -0.68 29.05 2.05
C LYS A 253 -0.45 27.85 2.96
N GLU A 254 0.80 27.44 3.10
CA GLU A 254 1.22 26.46 4.12
C GLU A 254 0.90 26.96 5.55
N GLY A 255 0.80 26.01 6.47
CA GLY A 255 0.44 26.23 7.88
C GLY A 255 -0.83 25.52 8.31
N ASP A 256 -1.50 26.10 9.30
CA ASP A 256 -2.67 25.51 9.95
C ASP A 256 -3.97 25.78 9.16
N HIS A 257 -4.78 24.73 9.02
CA HIS A 257 -6.08 24.76 8.38
C HIS A 257 -7.10 24.02 9.24
N ILE A 258 -8.28 24.62 9.38
CA ILE A 258 -9.44 23.97 10.01
C ILE A 258 -10.56 23.95 8.99
N ILE A 259 -11.01 22.76 8.62
CA ILE A 259 -12.07 22.57 7.63
C ILE A 259 -13.22 21.82 8.29
N LYS A 260 -14.42 22.41 8.27
CA LYS A 260 -15.64 21.77 8.75
C LYS A 260 -16.21 20.89 7.65
N ASP A 261 -15.94 19.60 7.73
CA ASP A 261 -16.52 18.59 6.85
C ASP A 261 -17.91 18.16 7.35
N GLY A 262 -18.86 18.02 6.42
CA GLY A 262 -20.25 17.73 6.77
C GLY A 262 -20.46 16.37 7.44
N TYR A 263 -19.61 15.39 7.15
CA TYR A 263 -19.71 14.02 7.67
C TYR A 263 -18.69 13.74 8.79
N ASN A 264 -17.53 14.39 8.74
CA ASN A 264 -16.40 14.10 9.61
C ASN A 264 -16.16 15.18 10.69
N GLY A 265 -16.93 16.27 10.68
CA GLY A 265 -16.81 17.35 11.65
C GLY A 265 -15.62 18.27 11.37
N ASN A 266 -15.03 18.85 12.41
CA ASN A 266 -13.86 19.72 12.24
C ASN A 266 -12.61 18.86 12.00
N ILE A 267 -11.98 19.07 10.85
CA ILE A 267 -10.72 18.43 10.47
C ILE A 267 -9.61 19.47 10.59
N TYR A 268 -8.68 19.21 11.51
CA TYR A 268 -7.47 19.99 11.69
C TYR A 268 -6.39 19.43 10.78
N LEU A 269 -5.85 20.28 9.92
CA LEU A 269 -4.83 19.95 8.93
C LEU A 269 -3.68 20.94 9.06
N ILE A 270 -2.46 20.45 8.90
CA ILE A 270 -1.24 21.23 8.82
C ILE A 270 -0.56 20.85 7.52
N TRP A 271 -0.35 21.85 6.68
CA TRP A 271 0.34 21.69 5.40
C TRP A 271 1.76 22.24 5.51
N GLN A 272 2.75 21.39 5.23
CA GLN A 272 4.17 21.74 5.18
C GLN A 272 4.82 21.06 3.97
N GLY A 273 5.21 21.85 2.96
CA GLY A 273 5.82 21.34 1.74
C GLY A 273 5.00 20.23 1.07
N ASP A 274 5.59 19.06 0.94
CA ASP A 274 5.01 17.88 0.29
C ASP A 274 4.18 16.98 1.24
N VAL A 275 3.93 17.42 2.47
CA VAL A 275 3.13 16.70 3.48
C VAL A 275 1.91 17.50 3.95
N ILE A 276 0.78 16.81 4.08
CA ILE A 276 -0.36 17.26 4.88
C ILE A 276 -0.58 16.24 5.99
N PHE A 277 -0.65 16.70 7.23
CA PHE A 277 -0.99 15.87 8.37
C PHE A 277 -2.07 16.52 9.23
N GLY A 278 -2.74 15.73 10.07
CA GLY A 278 -3.87 16.22 10.83
C GLY A 278 -4.33 15.26 11.91
N PHE A 279 -5.40 15.64 12.59
CA PHE A 279 -5.94 14.92 13.73
C PHE A 279 -7.45 14.73 13.62
N ARG A 280 -7.94 13.60 14.15
CA ARG A 280 -9.38 13.34 14.37
C ARG A 280 -9.64 13.10 15.84
N ASN A 281 -10.76 13.63 16.32
CA ASN A 281 -11.22 13.47 17.71
C ASN A 281 -10.21 14.01 18.75
N LEU A 282 -9.45 15.05 18.39
CA LEU A 282 -8.55 15.77 19.28
C LEU A 282 -8.98 17.23 19.37
N GLU A 283 -9.53 17.63 20.53
CA GLU A 283 -9.97 19.00 20.78
C GLU A 283 -8.93 19.83 21.56
N ASP A 284 -8.03 19.17 22.30
CA ASP A 284 -6.96 19.83 23.04
C ASP A 284 -5.92 20.42 22.08
N GLN A 285 -6.01 21.73 21.88
CA GLN A 285 -5.11 22.49 21.02
C GLN A 285 -3.65 22.50 21.51
N SER A 286 -3.41 22.40 22.82
CA SER A 286 -2.06 22.40 23.38
C SER A 286 -1.38 21.06 23.05
N LEU A 287 -2.10 19.95 23.26
CA LEU A 287 -1.64 18.63 22.87
C LEU A 287 -1.44 18.52 21.36
N MET A 288 -2.38 19.04 20.57
CA MET A 288 -2.28 19.06 19.11
C MET A 288 -1.02 19.78 18.64
N ARG A 289 -0.74 20.98 19.17
CA ARG A 289 0.46 21.76 18.83
C ARG A 289 1.74 21.02 19.22
N HIS A 290 1.78 20.41 20.40
CA HIS A 290 2.94 19.65 20.85
C HIS A 290 3.27 18.49 19.91
N ILE A 291 2.26 17.71 19.51
CA ILE A 291 2.43 16.59 18.57
C ILE A 291 2.82 17.12 17.19
N ALA A 292 2.19 18.20 16.72
CA ALA A 292 2.53 18.81 15.44
C ALA A 292 3.99 19.28 15.37
N GLU A 293 4.52 19.88 16.43
CA GLU A 293 5.92 20.28 16.51
C GLU A 293 6.88 19.08 16.46
N GLU A 294 6.53 17.94 17.05
CA GLU A 294 7.31 16.69 16.91
C GLU A 294 7.35 16.21 15.45
N VAL A 295 6.23 16.28 14.75
CA VAL A 295 6.11 15.88 13.34
C VAL A 295 6.91 16.83 12.44
N LEU A 296 6.76 18.14 12.62
CA LEU A 296 7.47 19.17 11.85
C LEU A 296 8.99 19.07 12.01
N ARG A 297 9.51 18.61 13.16
CA ARG A 297 10.95 18.37 13.35
C ARG A 297 11.50 17.17 12.55
N LYS A 298 10.63 16.29 12.08
CA LYS A 298 10.99 15.10 11.28
C LYS A 298 10.82 15.32 9.77
N LEU A 299 10.20 16.43 9.35
CA LEU A 299 10.05 16.83 7.95
C LEU A 299 11.28 17.61 7.48
#